data_AF-A0ABD2L5Y8-F1
#
_entry.id   AF-A0ABD2L5Y8-F1
#
_cell.length_a   1.000
_cell.length_b   1.000
_cell.length_c   1.000
_cell.angle_alpha   90.00
_cell.angle_beta   90.00
_cell.angle_gamma   90.00
#
_symmetry.space_group_name_H-M   'P 1'
#
loop_
_entity.id
_entity.type
_entity.pdbx_description
1 polymer ?
#
loop_
_entity_poly.entity_id
_entity_poly.type
_entity_poly.pdbx_seq_one_letter_code
_entity_poly.pdbx_strand_id
1 'polypeptide(L)'
;MFFSTFFWFDNDAFEHQCKEMNPLQKLRRDGTNENLANPSDKKNYEKINSMMSQVMTSLSAPIRFYSPIYTRLMQISAFLNPFPPMIFLQPAITPFVPVREEGPKRLVRFSRPKDVIANLSDPRRLISSSQALLNKLHGTSDHQHNGGISTSNGNNYLLSGLIIVQSETPVDTLGMPGSLGDGAALGLAGSGIVDNYNQMRNRNQSRVKENVYKSPPWLPSTMHLTNCRLSPYMNHAQHPVTGLLLANHTQVGVTLKSMVHDFEKMWKRKANVHQYESAFNSGGAAEAGKDECEKIMGSSKENMDKLLALYREAGTDNFLSSSLETLFPRPEKGPKVRKE
;
A
#
# COMPACT_ATOMS: atom_id res chain seq x y z
N MET A 1 -6.24 -22.56 7.13
CA MET A 1 -5.33 -21.41 6.86
C MET A 1 -6.08 -20.14 7.17
N PHE A 2 -5.74 -19.44 8.26
CA PHE A 2 -6.24 -18.08 8.46
C PHE A 2 -5.50 -17.17 7.47
N PHE A 3 -6.22 -16.53 6.55
CA PHE A 3 -5.62 -15.55 5.65
C PHE A 3 -5.37 -14.25 6.44
N SER A 4 -4.18 -14.14 7.02
CA SER A 4 -3.73 -12.91 7.68
C SER A 4 -3.29 -11.88 6.64
N THR A 5 -3.61 -10.61 6.89
CA THR A 5 -3.20 -9.48 6.06
C THR A 5 -2.76 -8.35 6.96
N PHE A 6 -1.68 -7.68 6.60
CA PHE A 6 -1.16 -6.55 7.36
C PHE A 6 -1.38 -5.25 6.58
N PHE A 7 -2.18 -4.34 7.14
CA PHE A 7 -2.35 -2.99 6.58
C PHE A 7 -1.24 -2.09 7.11
N TRP A 8 -0.40 -1.58 6.21
CA TRP A 8 0.75 -0.75 6.55
C TRP A 8 0.35 0.71 6.70
N PHE A 9 0.29 1.21 7.93
CA PHE A 9 0.09 2.63 8.23
C PHE A 9 1.39 3.29 8.67
N ASP A 10 1.89 4.17 7.82
CA ASP A 10 3.15 4.87 7.99
C ASP A 10 2.89 6.33 8.39
N ASN A 11 3.12 6.67 9.66
CA ASN A 11 2.83 8.00 10.19
C ASN A 11 3.50 9.12 9.38
N ASP A 12 4.74 8.94 8.96
CA ASP A 12 5.49 9.98 8.23
C ASP A 12 4.93 10.17 6.81
N ALA A 13 4.51 9.09 6.16
CA ALA A 13 3.86 9.17 4.85
C ALA A 13 2.46 9.81 4.94
N PHE A 14 1.68 9.46 5.97
CA PHE A 14 0.38 10.07 6.22
C PHE A 14 0.53 11.58 6.52
N GLU A 15 1.56 11.95 7.28
CA GLU A 15 1.86 13.37 7.55
C GLU A 15 2.23 14.12 6.27
N HIS A 16 3.11 13.55 5.43
CA HIS A 16 3.51 14.15 4.16
C HIS A 16 2.29 14.38 3.24
N GLN A 17 1.45 13.37 3.07
CA GLN A 17 0.23 13.47 2.28
C GLN A 17 -0.73 14.54 2.83
N CYS A 18 -0.85 14.65 4.15
CA CYS A 18 -1.64 15.70 4.80
C CYS A 18 -1.12 17.11 4.50
N LYS A 19 0.21 17.29 4.38
CA LYS A 19 0.86 18.57 4.06
C LYS A 19 0.71 18.93 2.58
N GLU A 20 0.87 17.95 1.68
CA GLU A 20 0.71 18.18 0.23
C GLU A 20 -0.69 18.67 -0.16
N MET A 21 -1.72 18.15 0.51
CA MET A 21 -3.11 18.50 0.24
C MET A 21 -3.51 19.91 0.76
N ASN A 22 -2.71 20.52 1.65
CA ASN A 22 -2.91 21.88 2.18
C ASN A 22 -1.81 22.85 1.67
N PRO A 23 -1.84 23.27 0.39
CA PRO A 23 -0.82 24.19 -0.15
C PRO A 23 -0.82 25.57 0.51
N LEU A 24 -1.87 25.94 1.26
CA LEU A 24 -1.91 27.20 2.03
C LEU A 24 -0.93 27.22 3.21
N GLN A 25 -0.44 26.07 3.69
CA GLN A 25 0.70 26.05 4.63
C GLN A 25 2.03 26.38 3.93
N LYS A 26 2.16 26.05 2.63
CA LYS A 26 3.32 26.46 1.80
C LYS A 26 3.26 27.92 1.34
N LEU A 27 2.12 28.59 1.55
CA LEU A 27 1.82 29.90 1.00
C LEU A 27 1.44 30.91 2.09
N ARG A 28 2.06 30.82 3.29
CA ARG A 28 2.09 31.98 4.18
C ARG A 28 2.86 33.09 3.46
N ARG A 29 2.14 34.16 3.20
CA ARG A 29 2.43 35.24 2.26
C ARG A 29 3.40 36.29 2.80
N ASP A 30 4.28 35.88 3.71
CA ASP A 30 5.36 36.72 4.19
C ASP A 30 6.62 36.05 3.67
N GLY A 31 7.37 36.72 2.79
CA GLY A 31 8.55 36.19 2.09
C GLY A 31 9.74 35.85 2.98
N THR A 32 9.51 35.29 4.17
CA THR A 32 10.52 34.73 5.04
C THR A 32 10.76 33.27 4.62
N ASN A 33 11.99 33.03 4.19
CA ASN A 33 12.51 31.71 3.82
C ASN A 33 12.12 30.64 4.86
N GLU A 34 11.79 29.43 4.38
CA GLU A 34 11.39 28.22 5.14
C GLU A 34 12.42 27.73 6.20
N ASN A 35 13.46 28.50 6.52
CA ASN A 35 14.49 28.13 7.49
C ASN A 35 14.19 28.56 8.93
N LEU A 36 13.00 29.10 9.21
CA LEU A 36 12.49 29.27 10.56
C LEU A 36 11.16 28.51 10.70
N ALA A 37 11.26 27.18 10.68
CA ALA A 37 10.22 26.35 11.27
C ALA A 37 10.04 26.80 12.73
N ASN A 38 8.91 27.46 13.02
CA ASN A 38 8.50 27.65 14.41
C ASN A 38 8.52 26.26 15.08
N PRO A 39 9.13 26.10 16.27
CA PRO A 39 9.24 24.81 16.95
C PRO A 39 7.90 24.22 17.43
N SER A 40 6.76 24.80 17.01
CA SER A 40 5.40 24.36 17.32
C SER A 40 4.69 23.65 16.16
N ASP A 41 5.38 23.22 15.10
CA ASP A 41 4.85 22.25 14.12
C ASP A 41 4.78 20.84 14.75
N LYS A 42 4.00 20.72 15.82
CA LYS A 42 3.67 19.44 16.44
C LYS A 42 2.92 18.62 15.39
N LYS A 43 3.36 17.38 15.14
CA LYS A 43 2.66 16.44 14.26
C LYS A 43 1.17 16.45 14.61
N ASN A 44 0.33 16.87 13.66
CA ASN A 44 -1.11 16.92 13.88
C ASN A 44 -1.70 15.51 13.73
N TYR A 45 -1.60 14.74 14.82
CA TYR A 45 -2.14 13.38 14.89
C TYR A 45 -3.65 13.34 14.64
N GLU A 46 -4.40 14.40 14.93
CA GLU A 46 -5.84 14.44 14.65
C GLU A 46 -6.12 14.36 13.16
N LYS A 47 -5.36 15.11 12.34
CA LYS A 47 -5.48 15.07 10.88
C LYS A 47 -5.05 13.71 10.31
N ILE A 48 -3.95 13.16 10.82
CA ILE A 48 -3.47 11.81 10.45
C ILE A 48 -4.53 10.75 10.77
N ASN A 49 -5.06 10.78 12.00
CA ASN A 49 -6.10 9.86 12.45
C ASN A 49 -7.39 10.01 11.65
N SER A 50 -7.76 11.23 11.24
CA SER A 50 -8.89 11.45 10.33
C SER A 50 -8.68 10.77 8.98
N MET A 51 -7.47 10.83 8.40
CA MET A 51 -7.15 10.14 7.14
C MET A 51 -7.12 8.62 7.30
N MET A 52 -6.51 8.11 8.37
CA MET A 52 -6.54 6.67 8.68
C MET A 52 -7.96 6.15 8.87
N SER A 53 -8.80 6.91 9.58
CA SER A 53 -10.21 6.58 9.77
C SER A 53 -10.96 6.53 8.43
N GLN A 54 -10.66 7.44 7.50
CA GLN A 54 -11.26 7.42 6.15
C GLN A 54 -10.81 6.18 5.37
N VAL A 55 -9.53 5.78 5.46
CA VAL A 55 -9.01 4.56 4.83
C VAL A 55 -9.73 3.31 5.40
N MET A 56 -9.82 3.19 6.72
CA MET A 56 -10.50 2.05 7.38
C MET A 56 -12.00 2.00 7.05
N THR A 57 -12.64 3.16 6.99
CA THR A 57 -14.06 3.28 6.62
C THR A 57 -14.27 2.89 5.16
N SER A 58 -13.38 3.29 4.25
CA SER A 58 -13.47 2.95 2.82
C SER A 58 -13.18 1.46 2.58
N LEU A 59 -12.23 0.87 3.31
CA LEU A 59 -11.92 -0.56 3.25
C LEU A 59 -13.14 -1.43 3.59
N SER A 60 -13.88 -1.06 4.63
CA SER A 60 -15.09 -1.78 5.05
C SER A 60 -16.34 -1.43 4.24
N ALA A 61 -16.26 -0.49 3.30
CA ALA A 61 -17.42 -0.02 2.56
C ALA A 61 -18.13 -1.10 1.72
N PRO A 62 -17.43 -2.00 0.99
CA PRO A 62 -18.08 -3.09 0.27
C PRO A 62 -18.81 -4.11 1.16
N ILE A 63 -18.51 -4.10 2.47
CA ILE A 63 -19.15 -4.96 3.47
C ILE A 63 -20.33 -4.23 4.12
N ARG A 64 -20.19 -2.92 4.40
CA ARG A 64 -21.23 -2.09 5.03
C ARG A 64 -22.34 -1.67 4.07
N PHE A 65 -22.00 -1.49 2.80
CA PHE A 65 -22.91 -1.08 1.75
C PHE A 65 -22.92 -2.12 0.65
N TYR A 66 -24.06 -2.26 -0.02
CA TYR A 66 -24.22 -3.22 -1.11
C TYR A 66 -23.13 -3.03 -2.18
N SER A 67 -22.40 -4.11 -2.43
CA SER A 67 -21.40 -4.27 -3.48
C SER A 67 -21.57 -5.67 -4.07
N PRO A 68 -21.52 -5.83 -5.41
CA PRO A 68 -21.69 -7.15 -6.03
C PRO A 68 -20.51 -8.09 -5.77
N ILE A 69 -19.32 -7.55 -5.48
CA ILE A 69 -18.07 -8.31 -5.29
C ILE A 69 -17.40 -7.85 -3.98
N TYR A 70 -16.59 -8.71 -3.38
CA TYR A 70 -15.82 -8.42 -2.16
C TYR A 70 -16.67 -8.11 -0.92
N THR A 71 -17.76 -8.86 -0.72
CA THR A 71 -18.70 -8.69 0.39
C THR A 71 -18.17 -9.24 1.73
N ARG A 72 -17.08 -10.01 1.71
CA ARG A 72 -16.42 -10.55 2.90
C ARG A 72 -14.96 -10.12 2.95
N LEU A 73 -14.48 -9.77 4.14
CA LEU A 73 -13.07 -9.42 4.35
C LEU A 73 -12.12 -10.55 3.92
N MET A 74 -12.54 -11.81 4.08
CA MET A 74 -11.78 -12.98 3.62
C MET A 74 -11.55 -12.98 2.10
N GLN A 75 -12.51 -12.50 1.29
CA GLN A 75 -12.35 -12.40 -0.16
C GLN A 75 -11.34 -11.32 -0.53
N ILE A 76 -11.38 -10.18 0.17
CA ILE A 76 -10.43 -9.08 -0.01
C ILE A 76 -9.01 -9.55 0.35
N SER A 77 -8.86 -10.20 1.51
CA SER A 77 -7.59 -10.74 2.00
C SER A 77 -7.01 -11.81 1.05
N ALA A 78 -7.82 -12.78 0.62
CA ALA A 78 -7.36 -13.84 -0.30
C ALA A 78 -6.93 -13.28 -1.66
N PHE A 79 -7.60 -12.24 -2.16
CA PHE A 79 -7.25 -11.59 -3.43
C PHE A 79 -5.96 -10.75 -3.34
N LEU A 80 -5.76 -10.05 -2.23
CA LEU A 80 -4.63 -9.13 -2.07
C LEU A 80 -3.30 -9.83 -1.73
N ASN A 81 -3.34 -11.09 -1.29
CA ASN A 81 -2.16 -11.85 -0.89
C ASN A 81 -1.96 -13.08 -1.79
N PRO A 82 -1.43 -12.90 -3.02
CA PRO A 82 -1.18 -14.02 -3.92
C PRO A 82 -0.09 -14.97 -3.40
N PHE A 83 0.79 -14.48 -2.51
CA PHE A 83 1.87 -15.25 -1.90
C PHE A 83 1.86 -15.07 -0.36
N PRO A 84 1.63 -16.12 0.44
CA PRO A 84 1.31 -15.97 1.87
C PRO A 84 2.34 -15.25 2.76
N PRO A 85 3.66 -15.31 2.51
CA PRO A 85 4.63 -14.48 3.26
C PRO A 85 4.56 -12.98 2.96
N MET A 86 4.03 -12.57 1.80
CA MET A 86 4.00 -11.19 1.33
C MET A 86 2.64 -10.55 1.58
N ILE A 87 2.39 -10.13 2.83
CA ILE A 87 1.05 -9.70 3.30
C ILE A 87 0.93 -8.21 3.61
N PHE A 88 1.91 -7.39 3.20
CA PHE A 88 1.95 -5.98 3.57
C PHE A 88 1.26 -5.13 2.50
N LEU A 89 0.12 -4.54 2.87
CA LEU A 89 -0.67 -3.69 1.99
C LEU A 89 -0.42 -2.21 2.26
N GLN A 90 -0.16 -1.47 1.20
CA GLN A 90 0.01 -0.02 1.21
C GLN A 90 -1.28 0.64 0.67
N PRO A 91 -1.88 1.60 1.41
CA PRO A 91 -3.08 2.29 0.95
C PRO A 91 -2.74 3.49 0.06
N ALA A 92 -3.65 3.84 -0.85
CA ALA A 92 -3.74 5.18 -1.45
C ALA A 92 -5.19 5.66 -1.42
N ILE A 93 -5.43 6.95 -1.17
CA ILE A 93 -6.79 7.50 -1.06
C ILE A 93 -6.95 8.74 -1.93
N THR A 94 -8.11 8.90 -2.56
CA THR A 94 -8.43 10.10 -3.36
C THR A 94 -9.94 10.34 -3.43
N PRO A 95 -10.43 11.57 -3.19
CA PRO A 95 -9.77 12.63 -2.43
C PRO A 95 -9.71 12.28 -0.93
N PHE A 96 -8.75 12.86 -0.22
CA PHE A 96 -8.82 12.91 1.24
C PHE A 96 -9.88 13.94 1.64
N VAL A 97 -10.83 13.53 2.49
CA VAL A 97 -11.94 14.35 2.98
C VAL A 97 -11.79 14.47 4.49
N PRO A 98 -11.28 15.61 5.00
CA PRO A 98 -11.17 15.80 6.44
C PRO A 98 -12.56 15.90 7.08
N VAL A 99 -12.73 15.29 8.26
CA VAL A 99 -14.02 15.27 8.98
C VAL A 99 -14.45 16.67 9.46
N ARG A 100 -13.49 17.58 9.64
CA ARG A 100 -13.72 18.98 10.03
C ARG A 100 -13.03 19.91 9.03
N GLU A 101 -13.80 20.54 8.15
CA GLU A 101 -13.31 21.62 7.29
C GLU A 101 -13.33 22.94 8.09
N GLU A 102 -12.20 23.39 8.62
CA GLU A 102 -12.09 24.68 9.32
C GLU A 102 -11.78 25.87 8.38
N GLY A 103 -12.01 25.76 7.07
CA GLY A 103 -11.62 26.77 6.08
C GLY A 103 -12.74 27.18 5.13
N PRO A 104 -12.61 28.35 4.46
CA PRO A 104 -13.57 28.77 3.44
C PRO A 104 -13.64 27.71 2.34
N LYS A 105 -14.87 27.31 2.01
CA LYS A 105 -15.20 26.30 1.00
C LYS A 105 -14.49 26.65 -0.31
N ARG A 106 -13.35 26.02 -0.57
CA ARG A 106 -12.67 26.17 -1.86
C ARG A 106 -13.62 25.62 -2.91
N LEU A 107 -13.75 26.31 -4.04
CA LEU A 107 -14.44 25.79 -5.22
C LEU A 107 -13.61 24.63 -5.78
N VAL A 108 -13.67 23.48 -5.11
CA VAL A 108 -12.95 22.27 -5.51
C VAL A 108 -13.73 21.68 -6.66
N ARG A 109 -13.10 21.61 -7.84
CA ARG A 109 -13.63 20.81 -8.94
C ARG A 109 -13.89 19.40 -8.42
N PHE A 110 -15.16 18.97 -8.43
CA PHE A 110 -15.54 17.63 -7.97
C PHE A 110 -14.73 16.58 -8.71
N SER A 111 -14.19 15.62 -7.95
CA SER A 111 -13.43 14.52 -8.51
C SER A 111 -14.36 13.62 -9.31
N ARG A 112 -14.11 13.44 -10.61
CA ARG A 112 -14.84 12.48 -11.43
C ARG A 112 -14.31 11.07 -11.17
N PRO A 113 -15.09 10.00 -11.38
CA PRO A 113 -14.59 8.63 -11.19
C PRO A 113 -13.31 8.34 -11.98
N LYS A 114 -13.23 8.86 -13.22
CA LYS A 114 -12.02 8.79 -14.06
C LYS A 114 -10.79 9.41 -13.39
N ASP A 115 -10.94 10.57 -12.75
CA ASP A 115 -9.84 11.28 -12.09
C ASP A 115 -9.40 10.53 -10.82
N VAL A 116 -10.35 9.98 -10.06
CA VAL A 116 -10.07 9.15 -8.88
C VAL A 116 -9.29 7.90 -9.28
N ILE A 117 -9.79 7.15 -10.27
CA ILE A 117 -9.13 5.93 -10.77
C ILE A 117 -7.74 6.24 -11.31
N ALA A 118 -7.60 7.31 -12.10
CA ALA A 118 -6.31 7.71 -12.66
C ALA A 118 -5.29 8.09 -11.57
N ASN A 119 -5.71 8.83 -10.53
CA ASN A 119 -4.85 9.16 -9.40
C ASN A 119 -4.44 7.92 -8.62
N LEU A 120 -5.39 7.03 -8.29
CA LEU A 120 -5.08 5.79 -7.57
C LEU A 120 -4.18 4.85 -8.37
N SER A 121 -4.22 4.92 -9.70
CA SER A 121 -3.36 4.10 -10.56
C SER A 121 -1.89 4.56 -10.64
N ASP A 122 -1.56 5.72 -10.08
CA ASP A 122 -0.18 6.21 -10.00
C ASP A 122 0.49 5.69 -8.72
N PRO A 123 1.55 4.86 -8.83
CA PRO A 123 2.27 4.33 -7.68
C PRO A 123 2.79 5.40 -6.71
N ARG A 124 3.04 6.62 -7.19
CA ARG A 124 3.50 7.75 -6.37
C ARG A 124 2.46 8.24 -5.35
N ARG A 125 1.20 7.85 -5.51
CA ARG A 125 0.11 8.18 -4.59
C ARG A 125 -0.02 7.19 -3.43
N LEU A 126 0.76 6.11 -3.41
CA LEU A 126 0.82 5.21 -2.25
C LEU A 126 1.30 5.97 -1.02
N ILE A 127 0.56 5.84 0.07
CA ILE A 127 0.88 6.48 1.34
C ILE A 127 1.88 5.60 2.09
N SER A 128 3.14 5.61 1.62
CA SER A 128 4.23 4.89 2.25
C SER A 128 5.58 5.59 2.06
N SER A 129 6.41 5.57 3.09
CA SER A 129 7.76 6.14 3.04
C SER A 129 8.70 5.38 2.11
N SER A 130 8.31 4.19 1.64
CA SER A 130 9.10 3.43 0.68
C SER A 130 9.39 4.22 -0.61
N GLN A 131 8.50 5.13 -1.03
CA GLN A 131 8.71 5.97 -2.21
C GLN A 131 9.77 7.06 -1.96
N ALA A 132 9.70 7.73 -0.82
CA ALA A 132 10.69 8.72 -0.44
C ALA A 132 12.08 8.07 -0.24
N LEU A 133 12.13 6.88 0.36
CA LEU A 133 13.37 6.13 0.55
C LEU A 133 13.98 5.68 -0.77
N LEU A 134 13.17 5.18 -1.71
CA LEU A 134 13.66 4.85 -3.05
C LEU A 134 14.24 6.05 -3.78
N ASN A 135 13.54 7.19 -3.74
CA ASN A 135 14.01 8.41 -4.37
C ASN A 135 15.34 8.87 -3.77
N LYS A 136 15.54 8.74 -2.46
CA LYS A 136 16.83 9.03 -1.80
C LYS A 136 17.94 8.10 -2.28
N LEU A 137 17.67 6.80 -2.38
CA LEU A 137 18.65 5.81 -2.85
C LEU A 137 19.05 6.03 -4.32
N HIS A 138 18.10 6.40 -5.17
CA HIS A 138 18.39 6.74 -6.57
C HIS A 138 19.14 8.08 -6.67
N GLY A 139 18.70 9.11 -5.93
CA GLY A 139 19.34 10.44 -5.96
C GLY A 139 20.77 10.47 -5.41
N THR A 140 21.17 9.53 -4.54
CA THR A 140 22.57 9.38 -4.12
C THR A 140 23.48 8.78 -5.19
N SER A 141 22.90 8.14 -6.21
CA SER A 141 23.65 7.46 -7.28
C SER A 141 24.03 8.42 -8.42
N ASP A 142 23.27 9.50 -8.63
CA ASP A 142 23.45 10.42 -9.76
C ASP A 142 24.58 11.44 -9.57
N HIS A 143 25.22 11.51 -8.40
CA HIS A 143 26.33 12.43 -8.13
C HIS A 143 27.74 11.81 -8.29
N GLN A 144 27.85 10.54 -8.70
CA GLN A 144 29.11 9.94 -9.13
C GLN A 144 28.92 9.18 -10.46
N HIS A 145 29.67 9.60 -11.48
CA HIS A 145 29.79 9.05 -12.84
C HIS A 145 28.80 9.49 -13.93
N ASN A 146 29.34 10.38 -14.76
CA ASN A 146 28.95 10.59 -16.16
C ASN A 146 29.49 9.39 -16.98
N GLY A 147 28.63 8.43 -17.34
CA GLY A 147 28.99 7.35 -18.27
C GLY A 147 28.14 6.08 -18.13
N GLY A 148 27.27 5.83 -19.13
CA GLY A 148 26.68 4.52 -19.38
C GLY A 148 25.37 4.24 -18.63
N ILE A 149 24.30 4.01 -19.40
CA ILE A 149 23.03 3.48 -18.91
C ILE A 149 23.28 2.08 -18.31
N SER A 150 23.43 2.02 -16.99
CA SER A 150 23.11 0.82 -16.21
C SER A 150 21.95 1.17 -15.29
N THR A 151 20.76 1.24 -15.87
CA THR A 151 19.51 1.16 -15.12
C THR A 151 19.45 -0.21 -14.45
N SER A 152 20.04 -0.37 -13.27
CA SER A 152 19.48 -1.31 -12.30
C SER A 152 18.19 -0.66 -11.79
N ASN A 153 17.20 -0.59 -12.69
CA ASN A 153 15.84 -0.21 -12.36
C ASN A 153 15.44 -1.11 -11.20
N GLY A 154 15.24 -0.54 -10.02
CA GLY A 154 14.55 -1.21 -8.94
C GLY A 154 13.16 -1.52 -9.45
N ASN A 155 12.98 -2.67 -10.08
CA ASN A 155 11.71 -3.10 -10.64
C ASN A 155 10.79 -3.39 -9.45
N ASN A 156 10.05 -2.37 -9.03
CA ASN A 156 8.98 -2.54 -8.07
C ASN A 156 7.76 -3.08 -8.83
N TYR A 157 7.16 -4.13 -8.27
CA TYR A 157 6.04 -4.82 -8.87
C TYR A 157 4.83 -4.75 -7.96
N LEU A 158 3.66 -4.57 -8.57
CA LEU A 158 2.36 -4.76 -7.93
C LEU A 158 2.03 -6.25 -7.97
N LEU A 159 2.00 -6.87 -6.79
CA LEU A 159 1.59 -8.26 -6.62
C LEU A 159 0.07 -8.39 -6.68
N SER A 160 -0.66 -7.44 -6.10
CA SER A 160 -2.12 -7.37 -6.18
C SER A 160 -2.61 -5.98 -5.82
N GLY A 161 -3.71 -5.53 -6.43
CA GLY A 161 -4.27 -4.22 -6.17
C GLY A 161 -5.80 -4.25 -6.18
N LEU A 162 -6.45 -3.70 -5.16
CA LEU A 162 -7.90 -3.54 -5.14
C LEU A 162 -8.26 -2.06 -5.04
N ILE A 163 -8.90 -1.54 -6.09
CA ILE A 163 -9.50 -0.21 -6.09
C ILE A 163 -10.95 -0.35 -5.64
N ILE A 164 -11.31 0.33 -4.56
CA ILE A 164 -12.68 0.47 -4.07
C ILE A 164 -13.12 1.90 -4.39
N VAL A 165 -14.06 2.06 -5.31
CA VAL A 165 -14.69 3.35 -5.62
C VAL A 165 -16.04 3.45 -4.92
N GLN A 166 -16.28 4.55 -4.22
CA GLN A 166 -17.57 4.87 -3.63
C GLN A 166 -18.19 6.02 -4.40
N SER A 167 -19.43 5.86 -4.87
CA SER A 167 -20.16 6.90 -5.57
C SER A 167 -21.66 6.84 -5.28
N GLU A 168 -22.37 7.94 -5.52
CA GLU A 168 -23.84 7.98 -5.50
C GLU A 168 -24.46 7.39 -6.76
N THR A 169 -23.75 7.36 -7.89
CA THR A 169 -24.30 6.77 -9.12
C THR A 169 -24.61 5.29 -8.85
N PRO A 170 -25.83 4.83 -9.19
CA PRO A 170 -26.21 3.44 -8.96
C PRO A 170 -25.17 2.52 -9.59
N VAL A 171 -24.85 1.42 -8.89
CA VAL A 171 -23.97 0.36 -9.34
C VAL A 171 -24.33 0.06 -10.79
N ASP A 172 -23.45 0.43 -11.74
CA ASP A 172 -23.63 0.13 -13.16
C ASP A 172 -24.04 -1.34 -13.24
N THR A 173 -25.29 -1.59 -13.62
CA THR A 173 -25.85 -2.92 -13.75
C THR A 173 -24.93 -3.70 -14.66
N LEU A 174 -24.27 -4.69 -14.05
CA LEU A 174 -23.31 -5.62 -14.62
C LEU A 174 -23.50 -5.82 -16.14
N GLY A 175 -22.79 -5.06 -16.96
CA GLY A 175 -22.47 -5.33 -18.38
C GLY A 175 -23.50 -6.07 -19.25
N MET A 176 -24.80 -5.84 -19.10
CA MET A 176 -25.79 -6.41 -20.01
C MET A 176 -25.99 -5.43 -21.18
N PRO A 177 -25.54 -5.77 -22.40
CA PRO A 177 -25.82 -4.93 -23.56
C PRO A 177 -27.33 -4.98 -23.80
N GLY A 178 -28.04 -3.89 -23.50
CA GLY A 178 -29.42 -3.68 -23.93
C GLY A 178 -30.48 -3.40 -22.87
N SER A 179 -30.16 -3.27 -21.57
CA SER A 179 -31.19 -2.90 -20.59
C SER A 179 -31.42 -1.39 -20.52
N LEU A 180 -32.20 -0.86 -21.47
CA LEU A 180 -32.86 0.44 -21.35
C LEU A 180 -33.92 0.36 -20.24
N GLY A 181 -33.54 0.72 -19.02
CA GLY A 181 -34.48 0.97 -17.92
C GLY A 181 -34.92 2.42 -17.92
N ASP A 182 -36.24 2.63 -18.00
CA ASP A 182 -36.91 3.93 -18.00
C ASP A 182 -36.47 4.83 -16.84
N GLY A 183 -35.68 5.83 -17.20
CA GLY A 183 -35.09 6.79 -16.27
C GLY A 183 -34.22 7.78 -17.03
N ALA A 184 -34.75 8.34 -18.12
CA ALA A 184 -34.12 9.41 -18.87
C ALA A 184 -34.00 10.67 -17.99
N ALA A 185 -32.89 10.80 -17.28
CA ALA A 185 -32.42 12.05 -16.73
C ALA A 185 -31.03 12.37 -17.31
N LEU A 186 -31.06 13.20 -18.36
CA LEU A 186 -29.95 14.03 -18.85
C LEU A 186 -28.67 13.33 -19.38
N GLY A 187 -28.67 13.02 -20.68
CA GLY A 187 -27.75 13.67 -21.63
C GLY A 187 -26.23 13.59 -21.43
N LEU A 188 -25.70 12.68 -20.62
CA LEU A 188 -24.27 12.41 -20.55
C LEU A 188 -24.02 10.97 -20.99
N ALA A 189 -23.52 10.81 -22.22
CA ALA A 189 -22.81 9.62 -22.67
C ALA A 189 -21.49 9.49 -21.88
N GLY A 190 -21.60 9.34 -20.57
CA GLY A 190 -20.48 9.14 -19.66
C GLY A 190 -20.14 7.66 -19.63
N SER A 191 -18.90 7.33 -19.98
CA SER A 191 -18.28 6.03 -19.72
C SER A 191 -18.53 5.63 -18.25
N GLY A 192 -19.09 4.44 -18.00
CA GLY A 192 -19.35 3.93 -16.64
C GLY A 192 -18.08 3.83 -15.80
N ILE A 193 -18.19 3.60 -14.49
CA ILE A 193 -17.00 3.53 -13.60
C ILE A 193 -16.06 2.40 -14.06
N VAL A 194 -16.65 1.26 -14.43
CA VAL A 194 -15.94 0.08 -14.94
C VAL A 194 -15.27 0.38 -16.28
N ASP A 195 -15.94 1.10 -17.18
CA ASP A 195 -15.37 1.47 -18.48
C ASP A 195 -14.19 2.44 -18.33
N ASN A 196 -14.28 3.41 -17.41
CA ASN A 196 -13.18 4.31 -17.10
C ASN A 196 -11.96 3.53 -16.59
N TYR A 197 -12.18 2.51 -15.76
CA TYR A 197 -11.13 1.61 -15.29
C TYR A 197 -10.53 0.78 -16.42
N ASN A 198 -11.36 0.19 -17.29
CA ASN A 198 -10.88 -0.59 -18.43
C ASN A 198 -10.09 0.27 -19.41
N GLN A 199 -10.56 1.48 -19.71
CA GLN A 199 -9.83 2.45 -20.53
C GLN A 199 -8.48 2.80 -19.91
N MET A 200 -8.45 3.08 -18.60
CA MET A 200 -7.21 3.34 -17.87
C MET A 200 -6.27 2.12 -17.90
N ARG A 201 -6.79 0.91 -17.70
CA ARG A 201 -6.02 -0.33 -17.69
C ARG A 201 -5.35 -0.58 -19.03
N ASN A 202 -6.11 -0.47 -20.13
CA ASN A 202 -5.60 -0.64 -21.49
C ASN A 202 -4.54 0.42 -21.83
N ARG A 203 -4.75 1.67 -21.39
CA ARG A 203 -3.78 2.75 -21.55
C ARG A 203 -2.50 2.49 -20.75
N ASN A 204 -2.60 1.91 -19.56
CA ASN A 204 -1.45 1.62 -18.72
C ASN A 204 -0.68 0.39 -19.21
N GLN A 205 -1.34 -0.63 -19.76
CA GLN A 205 -0.71 -1.81 -20.35
C GLN A 205 0.23 -1.46 -21.53
N SER A 206 -0.10 -0.44 -22.31
CA SER A 206 0.73 0.00 -23.45
C SER A 206 1.90 0.91 -23.05
N ARG A 207 1.99 1.34 -21.79
CA ARG A 207 3.02 2.28 -21.32
C ARG A 207 4.12 1.54 -20.55
N VAL A 208 5.36 1.68 -21.03
CA VAL A 208 6.56 1.24 -20.31
C VAL A 208 7.07 2.31 -19.31
N LYS A 209 6.19 3.22 -18.87
CA LYS A 209 6.58 4.34 -17.99
C LYS A 209 6.71 3.87 -16.54
N GLU A 210 7.53 4.56 -15.75
CA GLU A 210 7.75 4.27 -14.33
C GLU A 210 6.52 4.54 -13.45
N ASN A 211 5.60 5.41 -13.88
CA ASN A 211 4.40 5.79 -13.11
C ASN A 211 3.22 4.85 -13.35
N VAL A 212 3.50 3.61 -13.75
CA VAL A 212 2.49 2.59 -13.98
C VAL A 212 2.87 1.37 -13.17
N TYR A 213 1.89 0.80 -12.46
CA TYR A 213 2.06 -0.48 -11.79
C TYR A 213 2.45 -1.57 -12.79
N LYS A 214 3.62 -2.17 -12.57
CA LYS A 214 4.11 -3.31 -13.33
C LYS A 214 3.79 -4.58 -12.55
N SER A 215 3.37 -5.63 -13.23
CA SER A 215 3.16 -6.94 -12.60
C SER A 215 4.40 -7.80 -12.81
N PRO A 216 4.73 -8.69 -11.86
CA PRO A 216 5.88 -9.57 -12.01
C PRO A 216 5.61 -10.58 -13.13
N PRO A 217 6.65 -11.12 -13.78
CA PRO A 217 6.50 -11.96 -14.97
C PRO A 217 5.71 -13.26 -14.74
N TRP A 218 5.77 -13.80 -13.53
CA TRP A 218 5.05 -15.02 -13.13
C TRP A 218 3.58 -14.78 -12.73
N LEU A 219 3.14 -13.52 -12.61
CA LEU A 219 1.78 -13.19 -12.20
C LEU A 219 1.11 -12.25 -13.21
N PRO A 220 -0.05 -12.60 -13.78
CA PRO A 220 -0.80 -11.68 -14.64
C PRO A 220 -1.21 -10.44 -13.84
N SER A 221 -1.53 -9.33 -14.52
CA SER A 221 -1.86 -8.08 -13.82
C SER A 221 -3.16 -8.17 -13.00
N THR A 222 -2.99 -8.15 -11.67
CA THR A 222 -4.01 -8.38 -10.62
C THR A 222 -4.49 -7.08 -9.96
N MET A 223 -4.69 -6.01 -10.72
CA MET A 223 -5.43 -4.85 -10.22
C MET A 223 -6.93 -5.04 -10.52
N HIS A 224 -7.81 -5.00 -9.53
CA HIS A 224 -9.26 -5.10 -9.69
C HIS A 224 -9.96 -3.84 -9.20
N LEU A 225 -11.15 -3.57 -9.76
CA LEU A 225 -12.03 -2.49 -9.34
C LEU A 225 -13.30 -3.09 -8.72
N THR A 226 -13.73 -2.55 -7.60
CA THR A 226 -15.07 -2.74 -7.06
C THR A 226 -15.70 -1.37 -6.81
N ASN A 227 -17.00 -1.25 -7.06
CA ASN A 227 -17.77 -0.06 -6.72
C ASN A 227 -18.71 -0.38 -5.56
N CYS A 228 -19.01 0.63 -4.74
CA CYS A 228 -20.03 0.54 -3.71
C CYS A 228 -20.71 1.88 -3.54
N ARG A 229 -21.85 1.88 -2.85
CA ARG A 229 -22.57 3.12 -2.54
C ARG A 229 -21.75 4.00 -1.60
N LEU A 230 -21.80 5.31 -1.81
CA LEU A 230 -21.24 6.28 -0.88
C LEU A 230 -21.97 6.21 0.48
N SER A 231 -21.23 6.46 1.57
CA SER A 231 -21.80 6.42 2.92
C SER A 231 -22.87 7.50 3.12
N PRO A 232 -24.09 7.17 3.59
CA PRO A 232 -25.20 8.14 3.73
C PRO A 232 -24.93 9.23 4.78
N TYR A 233 -23.91 9.05 5.61
CA TYR A 233 -23.51 10.02 6.65
C TYR A 233 -22.46 11.03 6.18
N MET A 234 -22.03 10.96 4.92
CA MET A 234 -21.09 11.92 4.34
C MET A 234 -21.84 12.98 3.54
N ASN A 235 -21.29 14.20 3.49
CA ASN A 235 -21.85 15.25 2.66
C ASN A 235 -21.56 14.98 1.18
N HIS A 236 -22.49 14.30 0.52
CA HIS A 236 -22.40 13.89 -0.87
C HIS A 236 -22.25 15.06 -1.86
N ALA A 237 -22.76 16.24 -1.49
CA ALA A 237 -22.63 17.45 -2.30
C ALA A 237 -21.20 17.99 -2.38
N GLN A 238 -20.33 17.66 -1.42
CA GLN A 238 -18.92 18.10 -1.41
C GLN A 238 -18.01 17.09 -2.10
N HIS A 239 -18.26 15.80 -1.89
CA HIS A 239 -17.42 14.72 -2.38
C HIS A 239 -18.28 13.59 -2.96
N PRO A 240 -18.75 13.74 -4.22
CA PRO A 240 -19.66 12.78 -4.83
C PRO A 240 -18.99 11.45 -5.21
N VAL A 241 -17.65 11.42 -5.22
CA VAL A 241 -16.84 10.24 -5.52
C VAL A 241 -15.62 10.19 -4.62
N THR A 242 -15.39 9.05 -3.98
CA THR A 242 -14.17 8.73 -3.24
C THR A 242 -13.61 7.41 -3.72
N GLY A 243 -12.31 7.20 -3.53
CA GLY A 243 -11.66 5.95 -3.87
C GLY A 243 -10.52 5.62 -2.93
N LEU A 244 -10.36 4.32 -2.69
CA LEU A 244 -9.27 3.70 -1.95
C LEU A 244 -8.61 2.66 -2.84
N LEU A 245 -7.29 2.67 -2.94
CA LEU A 245 -6.50 1.56 -3.44
C LEU A 245 -5.83 0.86 -2.26
N LEU A 246 -5.91 -0.47 -2.26
CA LEU A 246 -5.09 -1.34 -1.42
C LEU A 246 -4.11 -2.05 -2.34
N ALA A 247 -2.82 -1.75 -2.20
CA ALA A 247 -1.78 -2.32 -3.05
C ALA A 247 -0.84 -3.21 -2.24
N ASN A 248 -0.72 -4.47 -2.65
CA ASN A 248 0.39 -5.31 -2.25
C ASN A 248 1.55 -5.08 -3.24
N HIS A 249 2.57 -4.37 -2.79
CA HIS A 249 3.61 -3.85 -3.67
C HIS A 249 5.00 -4.17 -3.10
N THR A 250 5.92 -4.68 -3.94
CA THR A 250 7.23 -5.18 -3.49
C THR A 250 8.15 -4.10 -2.90
N GLN A 251 7.81 -2.83 -3.13
CA GLN A 251 8.52 -1.67 -2.63
C GLN A 251 8.57 -1.58 -1.10
N VAL A 252 7.64 -2.22 -0.39
CA VAL A 252 7.69 -2.34 1.08
C VAL A 252 9.02 -2.94 1.57
N GLY A 253 9.66 -3.77 0.74
CA GLY A 253 10.98 -4.35 1.02
C GLY A 253 12.07 -3.29 1.28
N VAL A 254 11.94 -2.08 0.75
CA VAL A 254 12.88 -0.97 1.01
C VAL A 254 12.78 -0.49 2.45
N THR A 255 11.55 -0.34 2.95
CA THR A 255 11.32 0.07 4.35
C THR A 255 11.74 -1.05 5.31
N LEU A 256 11.40 -2.30 4.99
CA LEU A 256 11.83 -3.47 5.78
C LEU A 256 13.37 -3.57 5.83
N LYS A 257 14.06 -3.32 4.71
CA LYS A 257 15.53 -3.29 4.67
C LYS A 257 16.11 -2.20 5.57
N SER A 258 15.48 -1.03 5.61
CA SER A 258 15.87 0.05 6.53
C SER A 258 15.71 -0.38 7.99
N MET A 259 14.58 -1.03 8.32
CA MET A 259 14.33 -1.54 9.68
C MET A 259 15.38 -2.57 10.11
N VAL A 260 15.75 -3.50 9.21
CA VAL A 260 16.83 -4.47 9.48
C VAL A 260 18.16 -3.75 9.69
N HIS A 261 18.49 -2.75 8.88
CA HIS A 261 19.72 -1.98 9.04
C HIS A 261 19.81 -1.26 10.39
N ASP A 262 18.71 -0.61 10.80
CA ASP A 262 18.64 0.07 12.09
C ASP A 262 18.74 -0.91 13.26
N PHE A 263 18.07 -2.07 13.15
CA PHE A 263 18.20 -3.16 14.11
C PHE A 263 19.65 -3.64 14.22
N GLU A 264 20.33 -3.94 13.10
CA GLU A 264 21.72 -4.39 13.10
C GLU A 264 22.66 -3.37 13.77
N LYS A 265 22.45 -2.07 13.52
CA LYS A 265 23.26 -1.00 14.11
C LYS A 265 23.13 -0.97 15.65
N MET A 266 21.91 -1.15 16.16
CA MET A 266 21.66 -1.22 17.60
C MET A 266 22.17 -2.54 18.19
N TRP A 267 21.96 -3.65 17.48
CA TRP A 267 22.34 -5.00 17.90
C TRP A 267 23.85 -5.17 18.03
N LYS A 268 24.63 -4.61 17.10
CA LYS A 268 26.11 -4.60 17.17
C LYS A 268 26.64 -3.96 18.44
N ARG A 269 25.92 -2.98 18.98
CA ARG A 269 26.28 -2.27 20.22
C ARG A 269 25.59 -2.85 21.45
N LYS A 270 24.76 -3.88 21.28
CA LYS A 270 23.86 -4.42 22.31
C LYS A 270 23.11 -3.31 23.05
N ALA A 271 22.71 -2.26 22.33
CA ALA A 271 22.02 -1.11 22.91
C ALA A 271 20.63 -1.52 23.41
N ASN A 272 20.27 -1.10 24.63
CA ASN A 272 18.98 -1.37 25.29
C ASN A 272 18.61 -2.86 25.49
N VAL A 273 19.51 -3.81 25.20
CA VAL A 273 19.23 -5.26 25.33
C VAL A 273 18.90 -5.64 26.79
N HIS A 274 19.59 -5.04 27.77
CA HIS A 274 19.34 -5.25 29.20
C HIS A 274 17.88 -4.96 29.63
N GLN A 275 17.19 -4.02 28.98
CA GLN A 275 15.79 -3.70 29.29
C GLN A 275 14.87 -4.84 28.86
N TYR A 276 15.13 -5.44 27.70
CA TYR A 276 14.41 -6.62 27.22
C TYR A 276 14.72 -7.83 28.11
N GLU A 277 15.98 -8.07 28.46
CA GLU A 277 16.37 -9.15 29.39
C GLU A 277 15.62 -9.02 30.74
N SER A 278 15.56 -7.82 31.30
CA SER A 278 14.80 -7.55 32.54
C SER A 278 13.29 -7.79 32.38
N ALA A 279 12.71 -7.41 31.24
CA ALA A 279 11.31 -7.66 30.94
C ALA A 279 10.99 -9.16 30.81
N PHE A 280 11.89 -9.96 30.20
CA PHE A 280 11.74 -11.42 30.11
C PHE A 280 11.76 -12.08 31.49
N ASN A 281 12.69 -11.65 32.35
CA ASN A 281 12.82 -12.17 33.70
C ASN A 281 11.62 -11.82 34.60
N SER A 282 11.00 -10.64 34.42
CA SER A 282 9.85 -10.20 35.21
C SER A 282 8.50 -10.73 34.70
N GLY A 283 8.39 -11.10 33.43
CA GLY A 283 7.16 -11.57 32.78
C GLY A 283 6.78 -13.05 33.00
N GLY A 284 7.42 -13.75 33.95
CA GLY A 284 7.11 -15.16 34.26
C GLY A 284 7.85 -16.20 33.41
N ALA A 285 8.69 -15.77 32.46
CA ALA A 285 9.60 -16.65 31.72
C ALA A 285 11.00 -16.67 32.38
N ALA A 286 11.05 -16.80 33.72
CA ALA A 286 12.29 -16.71 34.49
C ALA A 286 13.33 -17.80 34.16
N GLU A 287 12.91 -18.89 33.50
CA GLU A 287 13.82 -19.94 33.00
C GLU A 287 14.40 -19.63 31.61
N ALA A 288 13.81 -18.69 30.87
CA ALA A 288 14.33 -18.19 29.60
C ALA A 288 15.41 -17.14 29.89
N GLY A 289 16.59 -17.61 30.27
CA GLY A 289 17.74 -16.77 30.54
C GLY A 289 18.14 -15.91 29.32
N LYS A 290 19.16 -15.06 29.53
CA LYS A 290 19.76 -14.15 28.54
C LYS A 290 19.92 -14.75 27.13
N ASP A 291 20.28 -16.02 27.05
CA ASP A 291 20.50 -16.77 25.80
C ASP A 291 19.22 -16.88 24.94
N GLU A 292 18.04 -17.05 25.54
CA GLU A 292 16.79 -17.23 24.80
C GLU A 292 16.31 -15.90 24.18
N CYS A 293 16.47 -14.76 24.87
CA CYS A 293 16.18 -13.45 24.30
C CYS A 293 17.06 -13.17 23.08
N GLU A 294 18.36 -13.49 23.15
CA GLU A 294 19.27 -13.31 22.02
C GLU A 294 18.92 -14.23 20.85
N LYS A 295 18.54 -15.48 21.14
CA LYS A 295 18.09 -16.45 20.15
C LYS A 295 16.80 -16.03 19.45
N ILE A 296 15.80 -15.52 20.19
CA ILE A 296 14.54 -15.02 19.61
C ILE A 296 14.82 -13.82 18.69
N MET A 297 15.64 -12.87 19.15
CA MET A 297 16.02 -11.70 18.34
C MET A 297 16.80 -12.11 17.07
N GLY A 298 17.73 -13.05 17.20
CA GLY A 298 18.47 -13.62 16.07
C GLY A 298 17.56 -14.33 15.06
N SER A 299 16.64 -15.17 15.54
CA SER A 299 15.63 -15.85 14.72
C SER A 299 14.71 -14.87 13.99
N SER A 300 14.26 -13.81 14.68
CA SER A 300 13.43 -12.75 14.09
C SER A 300 14.16 -12.04 12.95
N LYS A 301 15.46 -11.72 13.15
CA LYS A 301 16.30 -11.13 12.10
C LYS A 301 16.42 -12.06 10.90
N GLU A 302 16.75 -13.33 11.12
CA GLU A 302 16.88 -14.32 10.03
C GLU A 302 15.58 -14.45 9.22
N ASN A 303 14.42 -14.46 9.89
CA ASN A 303 13.12 -14.48 9.23
C ASN A 303 12.86 -13.21 8.41
N MET A 304 13.29 -12.05 8.89
CA MET A 304 13.19 -10.80 8.14
C MET A 304 14.11 -10.80 6.92
N ASP A 305 15.33 -11.34 7.03
CA ASP A 305 16.25 -11.48 5.91
C ASP A 305 15.72 -12.45 4.84
N LYS A 306 15.11 -13.56 5.25
CA LYS A 306 14.39 -14.48 4.35
C LYS A 306 13.25 -13.76 3.62
N LEU A 307 12.45 -12.97 4.34
CA LEU A 307 11.37 -12.19 3.74
C LEU A 307 11.90 -11.15 2.74
N LEU A 308 13.01 -10.48 3.06
CA LEU A 308 13.65 -9.53 2.16
C LEU A 308 14.21 -10.20 0.90
N ALA A 309 14.78 -11.41 1.02
CA ALA A 309 15.21 -12.20 -0.13
C ALA A 309 14.02 -12.51 -1.04
N LEU A 310 12.90 -12.97 -0.47
CA LEU A 310 11.66 -13.22 -1.21
C LEU A 310 11.18 -11.98 -1.99
N TYR A 311 11.18 -10.79 -1.36
CA TYR A 311 10.79 -9.55 -2.06
C TYR A 311 11.72 -9.15 -3.20
N ARG A 312 13.02 -9.47 -3.10
CA ARG A 312 14.00 -9.22 -4.18
C ARG A 312 13.80 -10.21 -5.33
N GLU A 313 13.58 -11.47 -4.99
CA GLU A 313 13.36 -12.55 -5.97
C GLU A 313 12.00 -12.47 -6.65
N ALA A 314 11.01 -11.79 -6.06
CA ALA A 314 9.66 -11.62 -6.61
C ALA A 314 9.64 -11.04 -8.03
N GLY A 315 10.69 -10.32 -8.44
CA GLY A 315 10.82 -9.77 -9.79
C GLY A 315 11.38 -10.74 -10.84
N THR A 316 11.85 -11.92 -10.42
CA THR A 316 12.50 -12.89 -11.30
C THR A 316 11.49 -13.86 -11.90
N ASP A 317 11.76 -14.35 -13.12
CA ASP A 317 10.89 -15.33 -13.80
C ASP A 317 10.80 -16.66 -13.04
N ASN A 318 11.87 -17.04 -12.34
CA ASN A 318 11.99 -18.32 -11.61
C ASN A 318 11.52 -18.26 -10.15
N PHE A 319 10.84 -17.18 -9.75
CA PHE A 319 10.43 -16.94 -8.37
C PHE A 319 9.61 -18.09 -7.76
N LEU A 320 8.64 -18.63 -8.49
CA LEU A 320 7.77 -19.69 -7.97
C LEU A 320 8.55 -20.98 -7.71
N SER A 321 9.50 -21.34 -8.58
CA SER A 321 10.33 -22.52 -8.37
C SER A 321 11.28 -22.36 -7.18
N SER A 322 11.98 -21.22 -7.05
CA SER A 322 12.93 -21.01 -5.95
C SER A 322 12.24 -20.90 -4.58
N SER A 323 11.13 -20.18 -4.54
CA SER A 323 10.45 -19.84 -3.30
C SER A 323 9.65 -21.01 -2.73
N LEU A 324 9.09 -21.87 -3.58
CA LEU A 324 8.37 -23.06 -3.13
C LEU A 324 9.32 -24.09 -2.50
N GLU A 325 10.53 -24.25 -3.02
CA GLU A 325 11.54 -25.13 -2.41
C GLU A 325 12.02 -24.60 -1.05
N THR A 326 12.06 -23.27 -0.89
CA THR A 326 12.45 -22.61 0.36
C THR A 326 11.36 -22.72 1.44
N LEU A 327 10.08 -22.63 1.06
CA LEU A 327 8.95 -22.69 1.99
C LEU A 327 8.47 -24.12 2.29
N PHE A 328 8.60 -25.02 1.32
CA PHE A 328 8.20 -26.41 1.41
C PHE A 328 9.37 -27.29 0.94
N PRO A 329 10.39 -27.47 1.78
CA PRO A 329 11.50 -28.36 1.46
C PRO A 329 10.94 -29.75 1.17
N ARG A 330 11.31 -30.32 0.01
CA ARG A 330 10.91 -31.69 -0.33
C ARG A 330 11.44 -32.62 0.77
N PRO A 331 10.66 -33.60 1.23
CA PRO A 331 11.17 -34.57 2.19
C PRO A 331 12.43 -35.22 1.60
N GLU A 332 13.52 -35.25 2.38
CA GLU A 332 14.74 -35.93 1.97
C GLU A 332 14.38 -37.36 1.56
N LYS A 333 14.85 -37.79 0.39
CA LYS A 333 14.68 -39.18 -0.04
C LYS A 333 15.33 -40.06 1.03
N GLY A 334 14.51 -40.76 1.80
CA GLY A 334 14.96 -41.70 2.83
C GLY A 334 15.99 -42.69 2.27
N PRO A 335 16.86 -43.26 3.12
CA PRO A 335 17.96 -44.10 2.69
C PRO A 335 17.42 -45.21 1.79
N LYS A 336 18.05 -45.37 0.60
CA LYS A 336 17.73 -46.45 -0.33
C LYS A 336 17.88 -47.77 0.43
N VAL A 337 16.77 -48.36 0.82
CA VAL A 337 16.73 -49.74 1.32
C VAL A 337 17.32 -50.59 0.20
N ARG A 338 18.54 -51.08 0.41
CA ARG A 338 19.15 -52.10 -0.43
C ARG A 338 18.19 -53.29 -0.34
N LYS A 339 17.55 -53.63 -1.46
CA LYS A 339 16.85 -54.90 -1.58
C LYS A 339 17.91 -55.99 -1.46
N GLU A 340 17.87 -56.75 -0.38
CA GLU A 340 18.52 -58.06 -0.28
C GLU A 340 17.80 -59.08 -1.15
#